data_AF-A0A9Q3IBY6-F1
#
_entry.id   AF-A0A9Q3IBY6-F1
#
_cell.length_a   1.000
_cell.length_b   1.000
_cell.length_c   1.000
_cell.angle_alpha   90.00
_cell.angle_beta   90.00
_cell.angle_gamma   90.00
#
_symmetry.space_group_name_H-M   'P 1'
#
loop_
_entity.id
_entity.type
_entity.pdbx_description
1 polymer ?
#
loop_
_entity_poly.entity_id
_entity_poly.type
_entity_poly.pdbx_seq_one_letter_code
_entity_poly.pdbx_strand_id
1 'polypeptide(L)'
;MDCQILAAKYKSVLKKVRPVNEPMPQDLNPPLSRDPYETPLSPNPPIFQETFKVTHERLQAVNFGPPGWLSNEEINLLKNFITSREKE
;
A
#
# COMPACT_ATOMS: atom_id res chain seq x y z
N MET A 1 26.27 -15.51 63.63
CA MET A 1 24.91 -15.73 63.09
C MET A 1 24.96 -15.31 61.64
N ASP A 2 25.43 -16.22 60.80
CA ASP A 2 25.76 -15.89 59.41
C ASP A 2 24.48 -15.87 58.57
N CYS A 3 24.19 -14.72 57.98
CA CYS A 3 23.06 -14.54 57.07
C CYS A 3 23.35 -15.27 55.74
N GLN A 4 22.77 -16.46 55.58
CA GLN A 4 22.78 -17.15 54.30
C GLN A 4 21.85 -16.41 53.31
N ILE A 5 22.45 -15.65 52.40
CA ILE A 5 21.76 -15.07 51.25
C ILE A 5 21.37 -16.23 50.32
N LEU A 6 20.09 -16.59 50.30
CA LEU A 6 19.52 -17.53 49.33
C LEU A 6 19.48 -16.84 47.95
N ALA A 7 20.61 -16.83 47.25
CA ALA A 7 20.68 -16.35 45.88
C ALA A 7 19.79 -17.21 44.98
N ALA A 8 18.68 -16.65 44.50
CA ALA A 8 17.82 -17.32 43.52
C ALA A 8 18.66 -17.70 42.29
N LYS A 9 18.71 -19.00 41.95
CA LYS A 9 19.48 -19.50 40.80
C LYS A 9 19.10 -18.72 39.53
N TYR A 10 20.09 -18.06 38.93
CA TYR A 10 19.96 -17.38 37.64
C TYR A 10 19.43 -18.37 36.58
N LYS A 11 18.33 -18.00 35.91
CA LYS A 11 17.78 -18.77 34.78
C LYS A 11 18.12 -18.02 33.49
N SER A 12 18.59 -18.75 32.48
CA SER A 12 18.85 -18.18 31.16
C SER A 12 17.59 -17.56 30.56
N VAL A 13 17.76 -16.47 29.80
CA VAL A 13 16.65 -15.73 29.15
C VAL A 13 15.77 -16.66 28.30
N LEU A 14 16.39 -17.61 27.60
CA LEU A 14 15.70 -18.66 26.83
C LEU A 14 14.75 -19.54 27.66
N LYS A 15 15.06 -19.81 28.94
CA LYS A 15 14.16 -20.55 29.84
C LYS A 15 13.06 -19.66 30.43
N LYS A 16 13.28 -18.34 30.43
CA LYS A 16 12.37 -17.35 31.03
C LYS A 16 11.31 -16.87 30.03
N VAL A 17 11.68 -16.74 28.76
CA VAL A 17 10.80 -16.31 27.68
C VAL A 17 10.32 -17.55 26.92
N ARG A 18 9.16 -18.06 27.29
CA ARG A 18 8.41 -19.04 26.49
C ARG A 18 7.36 -18.25 25.71
N PRO A 19 7.54 -17.99 24.41
CA PRO A 19 6.51 -17.33 23.63
C PRO A 19 5.25 -18.17 23.70
N VAL A 20 4.20 -17.61 24.28
CA VAL A 20 2.87 -18.20 24.27
C VAL A 20 2.21 -17.75 22.98
N ASN A 21 1.56 -18.67 22.28
CA ASN A 21 0.78 -18.33 21.09
C ASN A 21 -0.49 -17.60 21.54
N GLU A 22 -0.41 -16.29 21.61
CA GLU A 22 -1.56 -15.41 21.89
C GLU A 22 -2.27 -15.05 20.58
N PRO A 23 -3.61 -14.92 20.57
CA PRO A 23 -4.34 -14.42 19.41
C PRO A 23 -3.88 -13.00 19.06
N MET A 24 -3.95 -12.65 17.78
CA MET A 24 -3.64 -11.29 17.32
C MET A 24 -4.55 -10.28 18.06
N PRO A 25 -3.97 -9.29 18.76
CA PRO A 25 -4.76 -8.29 19.47
C PRO A 25 -5.67 -7.55 18.49
N GLN A 26 -6.97 -7.57 18.72
CA GLN A 26 -7.97 -6.93 17.84
C GLN A 26 -7.85 -5.40 17.86
N ASP A 27 -7.30 -4.84 18.94
CA ASP A 27 -7.05 -3.41 19.11
C ASP A 27 -5.96 -2.86 18.17
N LEU A 28 -5.22 -3.74 17.48
CA LEU A 28 -4.24 -3.34 16.45
C LEU A 28 -4.89 -2.87 15.16
N ASN A 29 -6.16 -3.21 14.91
CA ASN A 29 -6.88 -2.80 13.71
C ASN A 29 -7.99 -1.80 14.08
N PRO A 30 -7.64 -0.52 14.34
CA PRO A 30 -8.64 0.49 14.59
C PRO A 30 -9.60 0.57 13.39
N PRO A 31 -10.90 0.83 13.62
CA PRO A 31 -11.83 1.03 12.51
C PRO A 31 -11.31 2.15 11.61
N LEU A 32 -11.43 1.95 10.29
CA LEU A 32 -11.04 2.97 9.33
C LEU A 32 -11.86 4.24 9.60
N SER A 33 -11.18 5.38 9.66
CA SER A 33 -11.83 6.69 9.87
C SER A 33 -12.70 7.13 8.69
N ARG A 34 -12.53 6.47 7.54
CA ARG A 34 -13.28 6.67 6.30
C ARG A 34 -13.97 5.37 5.88
N ASP A 35 -15.07 5.50 5.15
CA ASP A 35 -15.70 4.36 4.48
C ASP A 35 -14.71 3.77 3.44
N PRO A 36 -14.35 2.48 3.54
CA PRO A 36 -13.46 1.83 2.57
C PRO A 36 -14.03 1.78 1.13
N TYR A 37 -15.35 1.93 0.97
CA TYR A 37 -16.03 1.91 -0.32
C TYR A 37 -16.26 3.30 -0.90
N GLU A 38 -16.05 4.35 -0.13
CA GLU A 38 -16.12 5.73 -0.61
C GLU A 38 -14.83 6.07 -1.36
N THR A 39 -14.82 5.75 -2.66
CA THR A 39 -13.69 6.05 -3.53
C THR A 39 -13.91 7.38 -4.23
N PRO A 40 -12.92 8.30 -4.25
CA PRO A 40 -13.00 9.52 -5.04
C PRO A 40 -12.82 9.27 -6.55
N LEU A 41 -12.68 8.01 -6.96
CA LEU A 41 -12.40 7.62 -8.33
C LEU A 41 -13.71 7.43 -9.08
N SER A 42 -13.84 8.12 -10.22
CA SER A 42 -14.93 7.84 -11.16
C SER A 42 -14.72 6.47 -11.81
N PRO A 43 -15.76 5.63 -11.93
CA PRO A 43 -15.66 4.35 -12.64
C PRO A 43 -15.29 4.54 -14.11
N ASN A 44 -15.63 5.69 -14.70
CA ASN A 44 -15.25 6.07 -16.04
C ASN A 44 -14.15 7.14 -15.97
N PRO A 45 -12.89 6.83 -16.35
CA PRO A 45 -11.84 7.82 -16.38
C PRO A 45 -12.15 8.90 -17.43
N PRO A 46 -11.78 10.16 -17.18
CA PRO A 46 -12.02 11.23 -18.14
C PRO A 46 -11.25 10.98 -19.43
N ILE A 47 -11.74 11.54 -20.53
CA ILE A 47 -11.03 11.51 -21.81
C ILE A 47 -9.72 12.28 -21.66
N PHE A 48 -8.63 11.70 -22.16
CA PHE A 48 -7.32 12.32 -22.13
C PHE A 48 -7.34 13.70 -22.82
N GLN A 49 -6.70 14.69 -22.19
CA GLN A 49 -6.42 15.99 -22.76
C GLN A 49 -4.92 16.22 -22.80
N GLU A 50 -4.44 16.71 -23.94
CA GLU A 50 -3.03 17.05 -24.11
C GLU A 50 -2.58 18.14 -23.13
N THR A 51 -1.37 17.98 -22.64
CA THR A 51 -0.70 18.97 -21.80
C THR A 51 0.58 19.46 -22.45
N PHE A 52 1.25 20.41 -21.81
CA PHE A 52 2.49 20.99 -22.32
C PHE A 52 3.59 19.94 -22.53
N LYS A 53 3.74 18.98 -21.60
CA LYS A 53 4.71 17.88 -21.75
C LYS A 53 4.13 16.61 -22.36
N VAL A 54 2.85 16.29 -22.12
CA VAL A 54 2.23 15.04 -22.61
C VAL A 54 1.36 15.35 -23.83
N THR A 55 1.96 15.31 -25.00
CA THR A 55 1.28 15.48 -26.30
C THR A 55 0.89 14.14 -26.91
N HIS A 56 -0.03 14.14 -27.89
CA HIS A 56 -0.39 12.90 -28.61
C HIS A 56 0.81 12.22 -29.27
N GLU A 57 1.73 12.98 -29.86
CA GLU A 57 2.93 12.44 -30.51
C GLU A 57 3.83 11.68 -29.51
N ARG A 58 4.01 12.23 -28.31
CA ARG A 58 4.82 11.58 -27.28
C ARG A 58 4.13 10.35 -26.70
N LEU A 59 2.80 10.36 -26.63
CA LEU A 59 2.03 9.19 -26.21
C LEU A 59 2.08 8.06 -27.24
N GLN A 60 2.22 8.35 -28.53
CA GLN A 60 2.39 7.31 -29.56
C GLN A 60 3.70 6.53 -29.40
N ALA A 61 4.74 7.15 -28.83
CA ALA A 61 5.98 6.47 -28.51
C ALA A 61 5.84 5.50 -27.32
N VAL A 62 4.78 5.63 -26.51
CA VAL A 62 4.52 4.75 -25.37
C VAL A 62 3.82 3.50 -25.86
N ASN A 63 4.42 2.34 -25.59
CA ASN A 63 3.83 1.05 -25.93
C ASN A 63 2.81 0.64 -24.85
N PHE A 64 1.53 0.65 -25.20
CA PHE A 64 0.42 0.21 -24.32
C PHE A 64 0.09 -1.29 -24.46
N GLY A 65 0.93 -2.04 -25.17
CA GLY A 65 0.72 -3.45 -25.47
C GLY A 65 0.02 -3.69 -26.81
N PRO A 66 -0.23 -4.96 -27.15
CA PRO A 66 -0.91 -5.33 -28.40
C PRO A 66 -2.37 -4.85 -28.44
N PRO A 67 -2.99 -4.74 -29.64
CA PRO A 67 -4.38 -4.35 -29.75
C PRO A 67 -5.29 -5.32 -28.98
N GLY A 68 -6.20 -4.78 -28.16
CA GLY A 68 -7.08 -5.56 -27.28
C GLY A 68 -6.47 -5.96 -25.93
N TRP A 69 -5.21 -5.60 -25.66
CA TRP A 69 -4.57 -5.82 -24.36
C TRP A 69 -5.20 -4.98 -23.25
N LEU A 70 -5.64 -3.77 -23.59
CA LEU A 70 -6.31 -2.84 -22.68
C LEU A 70 -7.64 -2.39 -23.29
N SER A 71 -8.63 -2.19 -22.43
CA SER A 71 -9.87 -1.51 -22.78
C SER A 71 -9.62 -0.01 -23.06
N ASN A 72 -10.56 0.64 -23.72
CA ASN A 72 -10.47 2.08 -23.97
C ASN A 72 -10.45 2.88 -22.65
N GLU A 73 -11.18 2.42 -21.64
CA GLU A 73 -11.19 3.02 -20.30
C GLU A 73 -9.82 2.87 -19.63
N GLU A 74 -9.19 1.69 -19.69
CA GLU A 74 -7.87 1.44 -19.10
C GLU A 74 -6.78 2.29 -19.77
N ILE A 75 -6.84 2.43 -21.10
CA ILE A 75 -5.92 3.31 -21.84
C ILE A 75 -6.10 4.77 -21.39
N ASN A 76 -7.33 5.24 -21.24
CA ASN A 76 -7.60 6.60 -20.78
C ASN A 76 -7.16 6.81 -19.32
N LEU A 77 -7.34 5.80 -18.45
CA LEU A 77 -6.84 5.83 -17.08
C LEU A 77 -5.31 5.99 -17.03
N LEU A 78 -4.58 5.18 -17.81
CA LEU A 78 -3.12 5.26 -17.88
C LEU A 78 -2.64 6.61 -18.41
N LYS A 79 -3.27 7.13 -19.47
CA LYS A 79 -2.96 8.46 -20.00
C LYS A 79 -3.14 9.55 -18.93
N ASN A 80 -4.25 9.53 -18.20
CA ASN A 80 -4.51 10.49 -17.12
C ASN A 80 -3.51 10.35 -15.96
N PHE A 81 -3.09 9.13 -15.64
CA PHE A 81 -2.06 8.90 -14.62
C PHE A 81 -0.71 9.50 -15.02
N ILE A 82 -0.28 9.29 -16.28
CA ILE A 82 0.94 9.89 -16.82
C ILE A 82 0.85 11.42 -16.75
N THR A 83 -0.28 12.00 -17.16
CA THR A 83 -0.51 13.46 -17.06
C THR A 83 -0.50 13.97 -15.63
N SER A 84 -1.04 13.21 -14.66
CA SER A 84 -1.06 13.62 -13.26
C SER A 84 0.34 13.74 -12.67
N ARG A 85 1.29 12.92 -13.14
CA ARG A 85 2.71 12.96 -12.74
C ARG A 85 3.48 14.15 -13.31
N GLU A 86 2.91 14.91 -14.25
CA GLU A 86 3.56 16.14 -14.74
C GLU A 86 3.58 17.27 -13.71
N LYS A 87 2.62 17.27 -12.77
CA LYS A 87 2.42 18.32 -11.77
C LYS A 87 3.22 18.11 -10.48
N GLU A 88 3.74 16.89 -10.27
CA GLU A 88 4.70 16.56 -9.20
C GLU A 88 6.11 17.03 -9.60
#